data_AF-A0A7X4GXW3-F1
#
_entry.id   AF-A0A7X4GXW3-F1
#
_cell.length_a   1.000
_cell.length_b   1.000
_cell.length_c   1.000
_cell.angle_alpha   90.00
_cell.angle_beta   90.00
_cell.angle_gamma   90.00
#
_symmetry.space_group_name_H-M   'P 1'
#
loop_
_entity.id
_entity.type
_entity.pdbx_description
1 polymer ?
#
loop_
_entity_poly.entity_id
_entity_poly.type
_entity_poly.pdbx_seq_one_letter_code
_entity_poly.pdbx_strand_id
1 'polypeptide(L)'
;MAVALESAAARKIGTPDYAPTEDPNELQEQTRIIYKAMRKGKARDEILTLSGELWADIEVSKNQLPRAIQLIDQAAYELKVLGAYFENSLPPIPFRYNGARKDPNQKRNCFSLHGHEFFLRIREKITTESLAEEPPEKYHNHSRWSSKRPQLVHTPTGELQLCIVDVQRYYERYKIHDSSRGSIELKMRKVLEEAEEGVLRRKLERELGNEREEARKAKARDWESAKENKNELLGKLALVETMAKDLDRARSIRRFIAEVQATKGAPHELLEGLELMTLMADWLDPLVKAHWPGVDGVGDKNPFGSP
;
A
#
# COMPACT_ATOMS: atom_id res chain seq x y z
N MET A 1 -17.40 0.44 15.75
CA MET A 1 -18.68 0.01 15.12
C MET A 1 -19.80 1.04 15.23
N ALA A 2 -19.89 1.86 16.29
CA ALA A 2 -20.98 2.84 16.45
C ALA A 2 -20.96 4.01 15.43
N VAL A 3 -19.79 4.56 15.09
CA VAL A 3 -19.69 5.76 14.22
C VAL A 3 -20.02 5.49 12.75
N ALA A 4 -19.80 4.26 12.27
CA ALA A 4 -20.12 3.90 10.88
C ALA A 4 -21.62 3.62 10.66
N LEU A 5 -22.36 3.28 11.72
CA LEU A 5 -23.80 3.01 11.64
C LEU A 5 -24.64 4.30 11.73
N GLU A 6 -24.14 5.35 12.39
CA GLU A 6 -24.82 6.65 12.43
C GLU A 6 -24.85 7.36 11.07
N SER A 7 -23.83 7.19 10.23
CA SER A 7 -23.78 7.82 8.90
C SER A 7 -24.78 7.23 7.90
N ALA A 8 -25.14 5.95 8.04
CA ALA A 8 -26.07 5.28 7.14
C ALA A 8 -27.53 5.39 7.61
N ALA A 9 -27.77 5.42 8.93
CA ALA A 9 -29.11 5.48 9.51
C ALA A 9 -29.76 6.87 9.42
N ALA A 10 -28.97 7.95 9.34
CA ALA A 10 -29.49 9.32 9.30
C ALA A 10 -29.98 9.79 7.91
N ARG A 11 -29.81 9.01 6.83
CA ARG A 11 -29.95 9.49 5.45
C ARG A 11 -31.28 9.20 4.73
N LYS A 12 -32.32 8.74 5.43
CA LYS A 12 -33.59 8.33 4.80
C LYS A 12 -34.79 9.28 4.95
N ILE A 13 -34.62 10.49 5.48
CA ILE A 13 -35.76 11.39 5.69
C ILE A 13 -35.40 12.80 5.24
N GLY A 14 -35.68 13.14 3.98
CA GLY A 14 -35.92 14.55 3.60
C GLY A 14 -35.09 15.15 2.46
N THR A 15 -34.17 14.44 1.81
CA THR A 15 -33.54 14.99 0.59
C THR A 15 -34.54 14.91 -0.57
N PRO A 16 -34.85 16.04 -1.25
CA PRO A 16 -35.73 16.01 -2.40
C PRO A 16 -35.14 15.13 -3.50
N ASP A 17 -35.98 14.43 -4.25
CA ASP A 17 -35.50 13.71 -5.42
C ASP A 17 -34.97 14.69 -6.47
N TYR A 18 -33.95 14.24 -7.21
CA TYR A 18 -33.36 15.04 -8.29
C TYR A 18 -34.42 15.33 -9.36
N ALA A 19 -34.63 16.61 -9.67
CA ALA A 19 -35.48 17.05 -10.77
C ALA A 19 -34.58 17.56 -11.91
N PRO A 20 -34.60 16.94 -13.10
CA PRO A 20 -33.81 17.40 -14.24
C PRO A 20 -34.33 18.78 -14.68
N THR A 21 -33.41 19.70 -14.97
CA THR A 21 -33.71 21.00 -15.56
C THR A 21 -33.06 21.13 -16.93
N GLU A 22 -33.76 21.79 -17.85
CA GLU A 22 -33.23 22.17 -19.16
C GLU A 22 -32.61 23.57 -19.14
N ASP A 23 -32.90 24.40 -18.14
CA ASP A 23 -32.35 25.75 -18.04
C ASP A 23 -30.90 25.69 -17.50
N PRO A 24 -29.90 26.16 -18.27
CA PRO A 24 -28.52 26.23 -17.81
C PRO A 24 -28.33 27.06 -16.53
N ASN A 25 -29.25 27.97 -16.23
CA ASN A 25 -29.22 28.82 -15.02
C ASN A 25 -29.75 28.12 -13.77
N GLU A 26 -30.41 26.98 -13.91
CA GLU A 26 -30.92 26.18 -12.79
C GLU A 26 -29.98 25.03 -12.41
N LEU A 27 -29.00 24.70 -13.29
CA LEU A 27 -27.98 23.68 -13.03
C LEU A 27 -27.20 23.94 -11.74
N GLN A 28 -26.65 22.88 -11.14
CA GLN A 28 -25.73 22.99 -10.00
C GLN A 28 -24.48 23.81 -10.38
N GLU A 29 -23.90 24.53 -9.41
CA GLU A 29 -22.71 25.36 -9.63
C GLU A 29 -21.56 24.58 -10.30
N GLN A 30 -21.34 23.34 -9.83
CA GLN A 30 -20.32 22.44 -10.35
C GLN A 30 -20.56 22.06 -11.81
N THR A 31 -21.83 21.83 -12.17
CA THR A 31 -22.25 21.56 -13.55
C THR A 31 -22.09 22.78 -14.43
N ARG A 32 -22.41 23.99 -13.94
CA ARG A 32 -22.26 25.24 -14.72
C ARG A 32 -20.81 25.49 -15.13
N ILE A 33 -19.85 25.18 -14.27
CA ILE A 33 -18.43 25.30 -14.59
C ILE A 33 -18.09 24.38 -15.79
N ILE A 34 -18.55 23.13 -15.74
CA ILE A 34 -18.36 22.17 -16.82
C ILE A 34 -19.07 22.61 -18.09
N TYR A 35 -20.33 23.04 -18.00
CA TYR A 35 -21.11 23.56 -19.12
C TYR A 35 -20.39 24.71 -19.83
N LYS A 36 -19.83 25.67 -19.07
CA LYS A 36 -19.04 26.78 -19.61
C LYS A 36 -17.77 26.30 -20.31
N ALA A 37 -17.08 25.29 -19.77
CA ALA A 37 -15.90 24.70 -20.41
C ALA A 37 -16.27 23.98 -21.71
N MET A 38 -17.35 23.20 -21.70
CA MET A 38 -17.85 22.50 -22.90
C MET A 38 -18.21 23.48 -24.02
N ARG A 39 -18.86 24.61 -23.73
CA ARG A 39 -19.18 25.62 -24.77
C ARG A 39 -17.94 26.22 -25.44
N LYS A 40 -16.79 26.23 -24.75
CA LYS A 40 -15.51 26.72 -25.30
C LYS A 40 -14.73 25.62 -26.02
N GLY A 41 -15.06 24.36 -25.79
CA GLY A 41 -14.39 23.21 -26.38
C GLY A 41 -14.58 23.13 -27.89
N LYS A 42 -13.49 22.86 -28.62
CA LYS A 42 -13.55 22.57 -30.06
C LYS A 42 -13.79 21.08 -30.26
N ALA A 43 -14.85 20.71 -30.97
CA ALA A 43 -15.07 19.33 -31.38
C ALA A 43 -14.03 18.91 -32.42
N ARG A 44 -13.46 17.71 -32.26
CA ARG A 44 -12.61 17.05 -33.27
C ARG A 44 -13.38 15.83 -33.74
N ASP A 45 -13.50 15.65 -35.05
CA ASP A 45 -14.22 14.52 -35.65
C ASP A 45 -15.63 14.35 -35.07
N GLU A 46 -16.37 15.46 -34.93
CA GLU A 46 -17.73 15.54 -34.36
C GLU A 46 -17.86 15.19 -32.86
N ILE A 47 -16.77 14.81 -32.21
CA ILE A 47 -16.71 14.46 -30.80
C ILE A 47 -16.14 15.64 -30.00
N LEU A 48 -16.84 16.01 -28.95
CA LEU A 48 -16.37 16.98 -27.97
C LEU A 48 -15.61 16.25 -26.86
N THR A 49 -14.34 16.62 -26.69
CA THR A 49 -13.46 16.07 -25.66
C THR A 49 -13.07 17.15 -24.67
N LEU A 50 -13.43 16.93 -23.41
CA LEU A 50 -12.98 17.69 -22.24
C LEU A 50 -12.27 16.70 -21.31
N SER A 51 -10.99 16.91 -21.01
CA SER A 51 -10.26 15.98 -20.15
C SER A 51 -9.26 16.72 -19.28
N GLY A 52 -9.22 16.36 -17.99
CA GLY A 52 -8.19 16.85 -17.07
C GLY A 52 -8.32 18.32 -16.66
N GLU A 53 -9.31 19.05 -17.17
CA GLU A 53 -9.57 20.45 -16.79
C GLU A 53 -10.48 20.58 -15.58
N LEU A 54 -11.34 19.60 -15.30
CA LEU A 54 -12.38 19.65 -14.27
C LEU A 54 -12.51 18.30 -13.58
N TRP A 55 -13.37 18.23 -12.56
CA TRP A 55 -13.70 16.99 -11.85
C TRP A 55 -14.41 15.93 -12.70
N ALA A 56 -14.83 16.28 -13.92
CA ALA A 56 -15.41 15.36 -14.91
C ALA A 56 -14.67 15.43 -16.25
N ASP A 57 -14.30 14.26 -16.77
CA ASP A 57 -13.84 14.04 -18.15
C ASP A 57 -15.07 13.71 -19.02
N ILE A 58 -15.17 14.29 -20.21
CA ILE A 58 -16.30 14.11 -21.14
C ILE A 58 -15.77 13.85 -22.55
N GLU A 59 -16.22 12.78 -23.18
CA GLU A 59 -15.95 12.45 -24.58
C GLU A 59 -17.28 12.03 -25.22
N VAL A 60 -18.03 12.99 -25.78
CA VAL A 60 -19.37 12.74 -26.35
C VAL A 60 -19.58 13.50 -27.66
N SER A 61 -20.40 12.98 -28.55
CA SER A 61 -20.87 13.67 -29.75
C SER A 61 -21.74 14.87 -29.38
N LYS A 62 -21.90 15.82 -30.33
CA LYS A 62 -22.75 17.00 -30.14
C LYS A 62 -24.20 16.63 -29.80
N ASN A 63 -24.71 15.51 -30.31
CA ASN A 63 -26.09 15.06 -30.10
C ASN A 63 -26.31 14.57 -28.66
N GLN A 64 -25.30 13.97 -28.03
CA GLN A 64 -25.38 13.47 -26.65
C GLN A 64 -24.99 14.52 -25.61
N LEU A 65 -24.57 15.71 -26.03
CA LEU A 65 -24.13 16.79 -25.14
C LEU A 65 -25.19 17.19 -24.10
N PRO A 66 -26.49 17.37 -24.44
CA PRO A 66 -27.52 17.73 -23.45
C PRO A 66 -27.67 16.65 -22.37
N ARG A 67 -27.70 15.38 -22.79
CA ARG A 67 -27.81 14.24 -21.88
C ARG A 67 -26.59 14.09 -20.98
N ALA A 68 -25.39 14.30 -21.54
CA ALA A 68 -24.16 14.29 -20.75
C ALA A 68 -24.17 15.38 -19.66
N ILE A 69 -24.69 16.58 -19.95
CA ILE A 69 -24.83 17.66 -18.97
C ILE A 69 -25.80 17.27 -17.86
N GLN A 70 -26.95 16.67 -18.19
CA GLN A 70 -27.92 16.18 -17.20
C GLN A 70 -27.32 15.10 -16.30
N LEU A 71 -26.55 14.16 -16.86
CA LEU A 71 -25.86 13.13 -16.08
C LEU A 71 -24.84 13.72 -15.11
N ILE A 72 -24.13 14.77 -15.52
CA ILE A 72 -23.17 15.48 -14.66
C ILE A 72 -23.91 16.21 -13.54
N ASP A 73 -25.03 16.83 -13.86
CA ASP A 73 -25.84 17.56 -12.90
C ASP A 73 -26.44 16.64 -11.83
N GLN A 74 -27.01 15.51 -12.28
CA GLN A 74 -27.48 14.46 -11.39
C GLN A 74 -26.33 13.91 -10.54
N ALA A 75 -25.18 13.62 -11.14
CA ALA A 75 -24.02 13.13 -10.39
C ALA A 75 -23.52 14.17 -9.36
N ALA A 76 -23.48 15.45 -9.72
CA ALA A 76 -23.08 16.52 -8.82
C ALA A 76 -24.04 16.67 -7.64
N TYR A 77 -25.35 16.57 -7.91
CA TYR A 77 -26.39 16.58 -6.88
C TYR A 77 -26.21 15.41 -5.91
N GLU A 78 -26.16 14.18 -6.42
CA GLU A 78 -26.04 12.97 -5.60
C GLU A 78 -24.72 12.97 -4.82
N LEU A 79 -23.60 13.35 -5.44
CA LEU A 79 -22.33 13.51 -4.74
C LEU A 79 -22.38 14.53 -3.61
N LYS A 80 -23.08 15.65 -3.81
CA LYS A 80 -23.28 16.67 -2.76
C LYS A 80 -24.12 16.12 -1.61
N VAL A 81 -25.15 15.32 -1.91
CA VAL A 81 -25.96 14.61 -0.89
C VAL A 81 -25.10 13.64 -0.08
N LEU A 82 -24.15 12.96 -0.73
CA LEU A 82 -23.18 12.08 -0.06
C LEU A 82 -22.07 12.84 0.70
N GLY A 83 -22.08 14.18 0.66
CA GLY A 83 -21.10 15.03 1.35
C GLY A 83 -19.76 15.16 0.62
N ALA A 84 -19.75 15.02 -0.72
CA ALA A 84 -18.56 15.22 -1.52
C ALA A 84 -18.14 16.70 -1.56
N TYR A 85 -16.83 16.94 -1.60
CA TYR A 85 -16.25 18.26 -1.86
C TYR A 85 -15.58 18.29 -3.23
N PHE A 86 -15.81 19.36 -3.99
CA PHE A 86 -15.28 19.52 -5.35
C PHE A 86 -14.07 20.45 -5.36
N GLU A 87 -12.98 20.02 -5.99
CA GLU A 87 -11.77 20.82 -6.21
C GLU A 87 -11.62 21.11 -7.71
N ASN A 88 -11.73 22.39 -8.06
CA ASN A 88 -11.66 22.90 -9.45
C ASN A 88 -10.57 23.97 -9.66
N SER A 89 -9.63 24.09 -8.72
CA SER A 89 -8.62 25.16 -8.68
C SER A 89 -7.33 24.82 -9.44
N LEU A 90 -7.17 23.58 -9.89
CA LEU A 90 -5.93 23.10 -10.49
C LEU A 90 -5.89 23.38 -12.00
N PRO A 91 -4.69 23.63 -12.56
CA PRO A 91 -4.54 23.85 -13.99
C PRO A 91 -4.89 22.58 -14.79
N PRO A 92 -5.39 22.74 -16.02
CA PRO A 92 -5.78 21.61 -16.86
C PRO A 92 -4.59 20.71 -17.19
N ILE A 93 -4.76 19.41 -17.00
CA ILE A 93 -3.75 18.43 -17.41
C ILE A 93 -3.89 18.18 -18.92
N PRO A 94 -2.82 18.33 -19.72
CA PRO A 94 -2.89 18.06 -21.15
C PRO A 94 -3.30 16.61 -21.42
N PHE A 95 -4.24 16.45 -22.35
CA PHE A 95 -4.69 15.14 -22.83
C PHE A 95 -3.49 14.34 -23.35
N ARG A 96 -3.23 13.16 -22.78
CA ARG A 96 -2.27 12.20 -23.31
C ARG A 96 -3.04 11.00 -23.85
N TYR A 97 -2.79 10.65 -25.11
CA TYR A 97 -3.36 9.46 -25.75
C TYR A 97 -3.01 8.20 -24.94
N ASN A 98 -3.94 7.25 -24.94
CA ASN A 98 -3.94 5.98 -24.22
C ASN A 98 -2.53 5.36 -24.03
N GLY A 99 -2.17 5.05 -22.78
CA GLY A 99 -0.99 4.25 -22.44
C GLY A 99 0.19 5.02 -21.81
N ALA A 100 0.22 6.34 -21.89
CA ALA A 100 1.23 7.12 -21.15
C ALA A 100 0.89 7.10 -19.65
N ARG A 101 1.77 6.50 -18.82
CA ARG A 101 1.72 6.65 -17.36
C ARG A 101 1.67 8.15 -17.04
N LYS A 102 0.55 8.62 -16.48
CA LYS A 102 0.47 9.97 -15.92
C LYS A 102 1.38 10.04 -14.71
N ASP A 103 2.10 11.14 -14.55
CA ASP A 103 2.94 11.35 -13.38
C ASP A 103 2.05 11.28 -12.13
N PRO A 104 2.35 10.40 -11.16
CA PRO A 104 1.52 10.22 -9.96
C PRO A 104 1.46 11.49 -9.10
N ASN A 105 2.38 12.44 -9.33
CA ASN A 105 2.43 13.72 -8.63
C ASN A 105 1.61 14.83 -9.31
N GLN A 106 1.05 14.57 -10.50
CA GLN A 106 0.27 15.58 -11.22
C GLN A 106 -1.14 15.66 -10.64
N LYS A 107 -1.38 16.71 -9.85
CA LYS A 107 -2.70 17.00 -9.28
C LYS A 107 -3.69 17.39 -10.39
N ARG A 108 -4.92 16.89 -10.29
CA ARG A 108 -6.03 17.19 -11.20
C ARG A 108 -7.25 17.67 -10.43
N ASN A 109 -8.10 18.43 -11.10
CA ASN A 109 -9.43 18.71 -10.58
C ASN A 109 -10.21 17.39 -10.40
N CYS A 110 -10.87 17.28 -9.26
CA CYS A 110 -11.47 16.06 -8.75
C CYS A 110 -12.54 16.37 -7.71
N PHE A 111 -13.26 15.35 -7.26
CA PHE A 111 -14.11 15.43 -6.09
C PHE A 111 -13.59 14.48 -5.02
N SER A 112 -13.75 14.85 -3.75
CA SER A 112 -13.33 14.05 -2.61
C SER A 112 -14.54 13.50 -1.88
N LEU A 113 -14.53 12.19 -1.65
CA LEU A 113 -15.49 11.46 -0.81
C LEU A 113 -14.73 10.85 0.36
N HIS A 114 -15.05 11.24 1.59
CA HIS A 114 -14.39 10.74 2.81
C HIS A 114 -12.84 10.82 2.76
N GLY A 115 -12.30 11.87 2.14
CA GLY A 115 -10.85 12.09 1.96
C GLY A 115 -10.22 11.26 0.83
N HIS A 116 -11.01 10.59 0.00
CA HIS A 116 -10.55 9.92 -1.21
C HIS A 116 -10.93 10.70 -2.47
N GLU A 117 -9.96 10.91 -3.33
CA GLU A 117 -10.10 11.71 -4.54
C GLU A 117 -10.51 10.85 -5.74
N PHE A 118 -11.56 11.30 -6.43
CA PHE A 118 -12.12 10.67 -7.62
C PHE A 118 -12.40 11.70 -8.70
N PHE A 119 -12.51 11.23 -9.93
CA PHE A 119 -13.07 12.01 -11.02
C PHE A 119 -14.08 11.20 -11.81
N LEU A 120 -15.06 11.91 -12.38
CA LEU A 120 -16.08 11.31 -13.21
C LEU A 120 -15.57 11.24 -14.65
N ARG A 121 -15.97 10.21 -15.38
CA ARG A 121 -15.67 10.11 -16.81
C ARG A 121 -16.92 9.66 -17.55
N ILE A 122 -17.39 10.50 -18.47
CA ILE A 122 -18.52 10.20 -19.34
C ILE A 122 -17.99 10.04 -20.76
N ARG A 123 -18.26 8.88 -21.35
CA ARG A 123 -17.81 8.54 -22.70
C ARG A 123 -18.98 8.02 -23.51
N GLU A 124 -19.08 8.48 -24.74
CA GLU A 124 -19.90 7.82 -25.74
C GLU A 124 -19.14 6.64 -26.33
N LYS A 125 -19.83 5.52 -26.51
CA LYS A 125 -19.26 4.37 -27.21
C LYS A 125 -19.14 4.70 -28.69
N ILE A 126 -17.94 4.50 -29.22
CA ILE A 126 -17.61 4.79 -30.61
C ILE A 126 -17.39 3.46 -31.31
N THR A 127 -18.20 3.18 -32.33
CA THR A 127 -17.93 2.05 -33.23
C THR A 127 -16.87 2.49 -34.22
N THR A 128 -15.88 1.63 -34.43
CA THR A 128 -14.81 1.89 -35.39
C THR A 128 -15.00 0.94 -36.55
N GLU A 129 -15.36 1.47 -37.72
CA GLU A 129 -15.50 0.71 -38.95
C GLU A 129 -14.28 0.96 -39.83
N SER A 130 -13.65 -0.12 -40.29
CA SER A 130 -12.61 -0.01 -41.31
C SER A 130 -13.28 0.17 -42.67
N LEU A 131 -13.03 1.30 -43.34
CA LEU A 131 -13.38 1.41 -44.75
C LEU A 131 -12.58 0.35 -45.52
N ALA A 132 -13.30 -0.57 -46.17
CA ALA A 132 -12.67 -1.51 -47.08
C ALA A 132 -12.03 -0.70 -48.22
N GLU A 133 -10.73 -0.88 -48.44
CA GLU A 133 -10.09 -0.32 -49.63
C GLU A 133 -10.74 -0.95 -50.87
N GLU A 134 -11.04 -0.14 -51.88
CA GLU A 134 -11.38 -0.65 -53.21
C GLU A 134 -10.27 -1.62 -53.66
N PRO A 135 -10.62 -2.76 -54.28
CA PRO A 135 -9.63 -3.73 -54.72
C PRO A 135 -8.62 -3.02 -55.64
N PRO A 136 -7.30 -3.21 -55.44
CA PRO A 136 -6.31 -2.43 -56.15
C PRO A 136 -6.48 -2.62 -57.65
N GLU A 137 -6.73 -1.53 -58.38
CA GLU A 137 -6.57 -1.53 -59.82
C GLU A 137 -5.15 -2.00 -60.13
N LYS A 138 -5.05 -2.99 -61.01
CA LYS A 138 -3.79 -3.66 -61.38
C LYS A 138 -2.83 -2.65 -62.00
N TYR A 139 -2.00 -2.02 -61.20
CA TYR A 139 -0.87 -1.23 -61.68
C TYR A 139 0.42 -2.02 -61.55
N HIS A 140 0.94 -2.42 -62.71
CA HIS A 140 2.33 -2.79 -62.89
C HIS A 140 3.21 -1.60 -62.50
N ASN A 141 3.86 -1.65 -61.33
CA ASN A 141 5.23 -1.17 -61.17
C ASN A 141 5.76 -1.44 -59.76
N HIS A 142 6.98 -1.98 -59.73
CA HIS A 142 7.76 -2.24 -58.53
C HIS A 142 8.13 -0.94 -57.81
N SER A 143 7.50 -0.62 -56.68
CA SER A 143 8.14 0.20 -55.63
C SER A 143 7.30 0.28 -54.35
N ARG A 144 7.96 -0.05 -53.23
CA ARG A 144 7.58 0.20 -51.82
C ARG A 144 6.27 -0.42 -51.32
N TRP A 145 6.41 -1.36 -50.38
CA TRP A 145 5.38 -1.66 -49.39
C TRP A 145 4.98 -0.36 -48.66
N SER A 146 4.01 0.37 -49.19
CA SER A 146 3.24 1.34 -48.42
C SER A 146 2.03 0.60 -47.87
N SER A 147 2.16 -0.01 -46.70
CA SER A 147 1.00 -0.43 -45.91
C SER A 147 0.25 0.84 -45.52
N LYS A 148 -0.64 1.32 -46.39
CA LYS A 148 -1.60 2.36 -46.04
C LYS A 148 -2.41 1.81 -44.88
N ARG A 149 -2.40 2.52 -43.75
CA ARG A 149 -3.22 2.12 -42.61
C ARG A 149 -4.69 2.24 -43.04
N PRO A 150 -5.54 1.24 -42.74
CA PRO A 150 -6.94 1.32 -43.08
C PRO A 150 -7.52 2.62 -42.52
N GLN A 151 -8.24 3.36 -43.34
CA GLN A 151 -8.97 4.53 -42.89
C GLN A 151 -10.10 4.04 -41.99
N LEU A 152 -10.01 4.36 -40.70
CA LEU A 152 -11.01 4.02 -39.71
C LEU A 152 -12.00 5.18 -39.63
N VAL A 153 -13.27 4.89 -39.88
CA VAL A 153 -14.37 5.83 -39.63
C VAL A 153 -14.92 5.53 -38.24
N HIS A 154 -14.97 6.56 -37.41
CA HIS A 154 -15.50 6.49 -36.07
C HIS A 154 -16.94 6.97 -36.08
N THR A 155 -17.88 6.05 -35.85
CA THR A 155 -19.31 6.36 -35.82
C THR A 155 -19.80 6.32 -34.36
N PRO A 156 -20.30 7.45 -33.81
CA PRO A 156 -20.85 7.49 -32.45
C PRO A 156 -22.14 6.68 -32.38
N THR A 157 -22.28 5.79 -31.38
CA THR A 157 -23.45 4.89 -31.28
C THR A 157 -24.63 5.49 -30.51
N GLY A 158 -24.47 6.64 -29.86
CA GLY A 158 -25.46 7.21 -28.95
C GLY A 158 -25.52 6.55 -27.58
N GLU A 159 -24.76 5.48 -27.33
CA GLU A 159 -24.72 4.79 -26.03
C GLU A 159 -23.69 5.46 -25.12
N LEU A 160 -24.14 5.94 -23.96
CA LEU A 160 -23.25 6.56 -22.99
C LEU A 160 -22.70 5.52 -22.01
N GLN A 161 -21.52 5.84 -21.47
CA GLN A 161 -20.84 5.10 -20.43
C GLN A 161 -20.35 6.11 -19.39
N LEU A 162 -20.59 5.82 -18.11
CA LEU A 162 -20.10 6.59 -16.99
C LEU A 162 -19.17 5.73 -16.15
N CYS A 163 -18.00 6.28 -15.83
CA CYS A 163 -17.01 5.68 -14.95
C CYS A 163 -16.65 6.61 -13.80
N ILE A 164 -16.47 6.03 -12.61
CA ILE A 164 -15.84 6.70 -11.46
C ILE A 164 -14.40 6.20 -11.38
N VAL A 165 -13.45 7.13 -11.45
CA VAL A 165 -12.03 6.81 -11.54
C VAL A 165 -11.30 7.35 -10.33
N ASP A 166 -10.47 6.50 -9.73
CA ASP A 166 -9.63 6.84 -8.59
C ASP A 166 -8.45 7.73 -9.04
N VAL A 167 -8.27 8.90 -8.43
CA VAL A 167 -7.19 9.84 -8.83
C VAL A 167 -5.81 9.25 -8.54
N GLN A 168 -5.65 8.52 -7.44
CA GLN A 168 -4.33 8.00 -7.02
C GLN A 168 -3.83 6.90 -7.96
N ARG A 169 -4.75 6.08 -8.46
CA ARG A 169 -4.40 4.88 -9.25
C ARG A 169 -4.75 5.00 -10.72
N TYR A 170 -5.57 5.98 -11.10
CA TYR A 170 -6.14 6.14 -12.44
C TYR A 170 -6.90 4.91 -12.98
N TYR A 171 -7.32 4.00 -12.09
CA TYR A 171 -8.14 2.85 -12.45
C TYR A 171 -9.62 3.18 -12.35
N GLU A 172 -10.37 2.79 -13.38
CA GLU A 172 -11.83 2.83 -13.38
C GLU A 172 -12.34 1.83 -12.34
N ARG A 173 -12.99 2.32 -11.29
CA ARG A 173 -13.49 1.47 -10.20
C ARG A 173 -14.91 1.02 -10.42
N TYR A 174 -15.74 1.96 -10.85
CA TYR A 174 -17.16 1.72 -11.08
C TYR A 174 -17.48 2.15 -12.49
N LYS A 175 -18.22 1.30 -13.21
CA LYS A 175 -18.56 1.49 -14.61
C LYS A 175 -20.02 1.14 -14.82
N ILE A 176 -20.77 2.10 -15.36
CA ILE A 176 -22.14 1.90 -15.82
C ILE A 176 -22.27 2.34 -17.26
N HIS A 177 -23.21 1.72 -17.96
CA HIS A 177 -23.51 2.00 -19.35
C HIS A 177 -25.01 1.81 -19.59
N ASP A 178 -25.49 2.41 -20.67
CA ASP A 178 -26.83 2.16 -21.16
C ASP A 178 -27.00 0.68 -21.52
N SER A 179 -28.12 0.11 -21.12
CA SER A 179 -28.43 -1.30 -21.37
C SER A 179 -29.92 -1.46 -21.58
N SER A 180 -30.33 -2.57 -22.20
CA SER A 180 -31.75 -2.94 -22.31
C SER A 180 -32.49 -3.02 -20.97
N ARG A 181 -31.75 -3.22 -19.86
CA ARG A 181 -32.28 -3.34 -18.50
C ARG A 181 -32.47 -1.99 -17.77
N GLY A 182 -32.14 -0.87 -18.40
CA GLY A 182 -32.28 0.45 -17.81
C GLY A 182 -31.13 1.38 -18.16
N SER A 183 -31.44 2.68 -18.07
CA SER A 183 -30.54 3.77 -18.41
C SER A 183 -29.57 4.12 -17.26
N ILE A 184 -28.56 4.93 -17.55
CA ILE A 184 -27.54 5.35 -16.59
C ILE A 184 -28.14 6.16 -15.44
N GLU A 185 -29.12 7.02 -15.74
CA GLU A 185 -29.79 7.93 -14.82
C GLU A 185 -30.40 7.17 -13.63
N LEU A 186 -31.00 6.00 -13.90
CA LEU A 186 -31.60 5.14 -12.87
C LEU A 186 -30.56 4.41 -12.01
N LYS A 187 -29.38 4.15 -12.56
CA LYS A 187 -28.30 3.40 -11.90
C LYS A 187 -27.33 4.30 -11.14
N MET A 188 -27.33 5.60 -11.43
CA MET A 188 -26.37 6.58 -10.92
C MET A 188 -26.28 6.58 -9.39
N ARG A 189 -27.42 6.76 -8.71
CA ARG A 189 -27.48 6.85 -7.25
C ARG A 189 -26.84 5.63 -6.60
N LYS A 190 -27.27 4.43 -7.01
CA LYS A 190 -26.75 3.16 -6.48
C LYS A 190 -25.24 3.04 -6.64
N VAL A 191 -24.69 3.46 -7.78
CA VAL A 191 -23.25 3.35 -8.05
C VAL A 191 -22.43 4.33 -7.21
N LEU A 192 -22.98 5.52 -6.96
CA LEU A 192 -22.35 6.50 -6.07
C LEU A 192 -22.40 6.04 -4.61
N GLU A 193 -23.49 5.42 -4.17
CA GLU A 193 -23.60 4.77 -2.85
C GLU A 193 -22.58 3.62 -2.72
N GLU A 194 -22.48 2.73 -3.71
CA GLU A 194 -21.46 1.66 -3.74
C GLU A 194 -20.03 2.22 -3.73
N ALA A 195 -19.80 3.38 -4.34
CA ALA A 195 -18.53 4.08 -4.30
C ALA A 195 -18.20 4.60 -2.90
N GLU A 196 -19.17 5.19 -2.22
CA GLU A 196 -19.03 5.66 -0.84
C GLU A 196 -18.78 4.50 0.13
N GLU A 197 -19.62 3.46 0.09
CA GLU A 197 -19.46 2.27 0.93
C GLU A 197 -18.08 1.63 0.72
N GLY A 198 -17.65 1.52 -0.54
CA GLY A 198 -16.34 1.01 -0.90
C GLY A 198 -15.18 1.86 -0.38
N VAL A 199 -15.37 3.18 -0.22
CA VAL A 199 -14.40 4.06 0.42
C VAL A 199 -14.37 3.85 1.93
N LEU A 200 -15.53 3.85 2.59
CA LEU A 200 -15.65 3.63 4.03
C LEU A 200 -15.05 2.29 4.45
N ARG A 201 -15.33 1.23 3.69
CA ARG A 201 -14.78 -0.10 3.92
C ARG A 201 -13.24 -0.10 3.89
N ARG A 202 -12.65 0.55 2.89
CA ARG A 202 -11.17 0.66 2.76
C ARG A 202 -10.54 1.52 3.85
N LYS A 203 -11.25 2.53 4.35
CA LYS A 203 -10.80 3.31 5.50
C LYS A 203 -10.73 2.43 6.75
N LEU A 204 -11.80 1.70 7.03
CA LEU A 204 -11.88 0.77 8.15
C LEU A 204 -10.83 -0.36 8.04
N GLU A 205 -10.66 -0.95 6.85
CA GLU A 205 -9.63 -1.98 6.63
C GLU A 205 -8.20 -1.47 6.88
N ARG A 206 -7.91 -0.20 6.52
CA ARG A 206 -6.61 0.41 6.82
C ARG A 206 -6.43 0.67 8.32
N GLU A 207 -7.44 1.17 9.00
CA GLU A 207 -7.40 1.40 10.45
C GLU A 207 -7.15 0.08 11.20
N LEU A 208 -7.91 -0.98 10.88
CA LEU A 208 -7.68 -2.32 11.43
C LEU A 208 -6.30 -2.90 11.06
N GLY A 209 -5.83 -2.62 9.85
CA GLY A 209 -4.49 -2.98 9.41
C GLY A 209 -3.42 -2.38 10.32
N ASN A 210 -3.49 -1.06 10.54
CA ASN A 210 -2.55 -0.33 11.39
C ASN A 210 -2.56 -0.85 12.83
N GLU A 211 -3.74 -1.08 13.41
CA GLU A 211 -3.88 -1.64 14.76
C GLU A 211 -3.22 -3.03 14.88
N ARG A 212 -3.40 -3.89 13.88
CA ARG A 212 -2.73 -5.20 13.82
C ARG A 212 -1.22 -5.08 13.69
N GLU A 213 -0.72 -4.08 12.96
CA GLU A 213 0.72 -3.83 12.85
C GLU A 213 1.31 -3.38 14.18
N GLU A 214 0.63 -2.48 14.90
CA GLU A 214 1.04 -2.01 16.22
C GLU A 214 1.06 -3.15 17.24
N ALA A 215 0.01 -3.98 17.27
CA ALA A 215 -0.04 -5.16 18.12
C ALA A 215 1.09 -6.16 17.82
N ARG A 216 1.44 -6.35 16.54
CA ARG A 216 2.57 -7.20 16.13
C ARG A 216 3.91 -6.62 16.58
N LYS A 217 4.11 -5.30 16.47
CA LYS A 217 5.33 -4.62 16.93
C LYS A 217 5.48 -4.72 18.45
N ALA A 218 4.38 -4.58 19.21
CA ALA A 218 4.39 -4.77 20.66
C ALA A 218 4.82 -6.19 21.05
N LYS A 219 4.18 -7.22 20.45
CA LYS A 219 4.55 -8.62 20.70
C LYS A 219 6.00 -8.94 20.35
N ALA A 220 6.53 -8.32 19.29
CA ALA A 220 7.94 -8.50 18.91
C ALA A 220 8.89 -7.95 19.99
N ARG A 221 8.60 -6.77 20.54
CA ARG A 221 9.39 -6.17 21.64
C ARG A 221 9.32 -7.00 22.92
N ASP A 222 8.13 -7.51 23.24
CA ASP A 222 7.95 -8.37 24.42
C ASP A 222 8.76 -9.67 24.25
N TRP A 223 8.76 -10.25 23.06
CA TRP A 223 9.54 -11.43 22.73
C TRP A 223 11.06 -11.17 22.79
N GLU A 224 11.52 -10.02 22.28
CA GLU A 224 12.93 -9.61 22.35
C GLU A 224 13.37 -9.48 23.82
N SER A 225 12.59 -8.78 24.64
CA SER A 225 12.86 -8.62 26.08
C SER A 225 12.90 -9.97 26.81
N ALA A 226 11.95 -10.87 26.50
CA ALA A 226 11.91 -12.21 27.08
C ALA A 226 13.13 -13.06 26.65
N LYS A 227 13.59 -12.90 25.41
CA LYS A 227 14.77 -13.59 24.88
C LYS A 227 16.05 -13.07 25.52
N GLU A 228 16.18 -11.77 25.72
CA GLU A 228 17.32 -11.17 26.43
C GLU A 228 17.42 -11.69 27.86
N ASN A 229 16.31 -11.65 28.61
CA ASN A 229 16.26 -12.20 29.96
C ASN A 229 16.63 -13.70 29.98
N LYS A 230 16.09 -14.48 29.04
CA LYS A 230 16.48 -15.89 28.89
C LYS A 230 17.98 -16.06 28.68
N ASN A 231 18.59 -15.27 27.81
CA ASN A 231 20.02 -15.34 27.52
C ASN A 231 20.86 -14.95 28.74
N GLU A 232 20.46 -13.91 29.49
CA GLU A 232 21.12 -13.53 30.74
C GLU A 232 21.07 -14.65 31.78
N LEU A 233 19.92 -15.29 31.95
CA LEU A 233 19.76 -16.41 32.88
C LEU A 233 20.60 -17.62 32.46
N LEU A 234 20.66 -17.93 31.16
CA LEU A 234 21.52 -19.01 30.65
C LEU A 234 23.01 -18.67 30.82
N GLY A 235 23.42 -17.41 30.65
CA GLY A 235 24.78 -16.97 30.91
C GLY A 235 25.18 -17.12 32.39
N LYS A 236 24.28 -16.74 33.30
CA LYS A 236 24.46 -16.95 34.75
C LYS A 236 24.55 -18.44 35.09
N LEU A 237 23.70 -19.28 34.49
CA LEU A 237 23.73 -20.72 34.69
C LEU A 237 25.06 -21.32 34.23
N ALA A 238 25.55 -20.96 33.04
CA ALA A 238 26.82 -21.45 32.52
C ALA A 238 28.01 -21.10 33.45
N LEU A 239 28.01 -19.90 34.03
CA LEU A 239 29.03 -19.48 35.00
C LEU A 239 28.96 -20.30 36.30
N VAL A 240 27.75 -20.59 36.79
CA VAL A 240 27.58 -21.46 37.96
C VAL A 240 28.04 -22.89 37.66
N GLU A 241 27.75 -23.40 36.46
CA GLU A 241 28.20 -24.73 36.02
C GLU A 241 29.73 -24.84 35.92
N THR A 242 30.41 -23.80 35.42
CA THR A 242 31.88 -23.79 35.40
C THR A 242 32.44 -23.78 36.81
N MET A 243 31.92 -22.91 37.69
CA MET A 243 32.32 -22.87 39.10
C MET A 243 32.10 -24.22 39.80
N ALA A 244 30.98 -24.90 39.53
CA ALA A 244 30.69 -26.21 40.10
C ALA A 244 31.71 -27.27 39.63
N LYS A 245 32.06 -27.28 38.34
CA LYS A 245 33.08 -28.19 37.78
C LYS A 245 34.45 -27.93 38.39
N ASP A 246 34.84 -26.66 38.55
CA ASP A 246 36.12 -26.28 39.13
C ASP A 246 36.20 -26.67 40.60
N LEU A 247 35.12 -26.50 41.36
CA LEU A 247 35.00 -26.96 42.74
C LEU A 247 35.13 -28.48 42.86
N ASP A 248 34.47 -29.25 41.98
CA ASP A 248 34.58 -30.72 41.99
C ASP A 248 36.00 -31.17 41.63
N ARG A 249 36.67 -30.47 40.70
CA ARG A 249 38.07 -30.71 40.36
C ARG A 249 39.00 -30.41 41.54
N ALA A 250 38.83 -29.27 42.21
CA ALA A 250 39.57 -28.91 43.42
C ALA A 250 39.40 -29.97 44.53
N ARG A 251 38.16 -30.42 44.77
CA ARG A 251 37.86 -31.50 45.72
C ARG A 251 38.55 -32.81 45.35
N SER A 252 38.57 -33.17 44.07
CA SER A 252 39.27 -34.36 43.58
C SER A 252 40.77 -34.29 43.83
N ILE A 253 41.40 -33.14 43.58
CA ILE A 253 42.84 -32.95 43.85
C ILE A 253 43.12 -33.04 45.36
N ARG A 254 42.30 -32.42 46.21
CA ARG A 254 42.43 -32.52 47.68
C ARG A 254 42.30 -33.96 48.18
N ARG A 255 41.38 -34.75 47.61
CA ARG A 255 41.26 -36.18 47.92
C ARG A 255 42.52 -36.95 47.54
N PHE A 256 43.04 -36.72 46.34
CA PHE A 256 44.28 -37.34 45.87
C PHE A 256 45.48 -37.00 46.77
N ILE A 257 45.63 -35.73 47.15
CA ILE A 257 46.66 -35.27 48.10
C ILE A 257 46.56 -36.05 49.43
N ALA A 258 45.35 -36.20 49.97
CA ALA A 258 45.13 -36.92 51.22
C ALA A 258 45.49 -38.42 51.09
N GLU A 259 45.19 -39.06 49.96
CA GLU A 259 45.56 -40.46 49.70
C GLU A 259 47.08 -40.65 49.56
N VAL A 260 47.78 -39.73 48.88
CA VAL A 260 49.24 -39.75 48.76
C VAL A 260 49.92 -39.60 50.12
N GLN A 261 49.43 -38.68 50.96
CA GLN A 261 49.95 -38.46 52.32
C GLN A 261 49.71 -39.66 53.25
N ALA A 262 48.58 -40.37 53.10
CA ALA A 262 48.26 -41.54 53.90
C ALA A 262 49.06 -42.79 53.50
N THR A 263 49.57 -42.86 52.27
CA THR A 263 50.25 -44.04 51.72
C THR A 263 51.73 -44.06 52.12
N LYS A 264 52.12 -45.01 52.99
CA LYS A 264 53.52 -45.24 53.36
C LYS A 264 54.31 -45.81 52.17
N GLY A 265 55.21 -45.02 51.59
CA GLY A 265 56.03 -45.40 50.43
C GLY A 265 55.60 -44.77 49.10
N ALA A 266 54.88 -43.66 49.12
CA ALA A 266 54.55 -42.91 47.91
C ALA A 266 55.83 -42.51 47.13
N PRO A 267 55.77 -42.50 45.78
CA PRO A 267 56.86 -42.03 44.92
C PRO A 267 57.38 -40.65 45.34
N HIS A 268 58.71 -40.48 45.35
CA HIS A 268 59.34 -39.23 45.80
C HIS A 268 58.87 -38.00 45.01
N GLU A 269 58.69 -38.14 43.70
CA GLU A 269 58.17 -37.09 42.79
C GLU A 269 56.78 -36.59 43.21
N LEU A 270 55.91 -37.48 43.71
CA LEU A 270 54.57 -37.11 44.17
C LEU A 270 54.60 -36.39 45.50
N LEU A 271 55.59 -36.68 46.36
CA LEU A 271 55.79 -36.01 47.63
C LEU A 271 56.34 -34.59 47.45
N GLU A 272 57.27 -34.39 46.51
CA GLU A 272 57.78 -33.06 46.15
C GLU A 272 56.70 -32.18 45.50
N GLY A 273 55.78 -32.80 44.75
CA GLY A 273 54.67 -32.09 44.09
C GLY A 273 53.50 -31.69 44.99
N LEU A 274 53.48 -32.07 46.28
CA LEU A 274 52.31 -31.85 47.15
C LEU A 274 51.98 -30.36 47.34
N GLU A 275 52.99 -29.50 47.54
CA GLU A 275 52.79 -28.06 47.71
C GLU A 275 52.18 -27.42 46.46
N LEU A 276 52.66 -27.82 45.28
CA LEU A 276 52.11 -27.37 44.01
C LEU A 276 50.67 -27.85 43.83
N MET A 277 50.37 -29.12 44.14
CA MET A 277 49.02 -29.68 44.05
C MET A 277 48.05 -29.00 45.03
N THR A 278 48.49 -28.62 46.24
CA THR A 278 47.65 -27.83 47.16
C THR A 278 47.32 -26.46 46.58
N LEU A 279 48.32 -25.78 46.00
CA LEU A 279 48.13 -24.47 45.37
C LEU A 279 47.21 -24.55 44.14
N MET A 280 47.32 -25.61 43.33
CA MET A 280 46.41 -25.92 42.23
C MET A 280 44.95 -26.08 42.69
N ALA A 281 44.75 -26.85 43.77
CA ALA A 281 43.41 -27.11 44.28
C ALA A 281 42.78 -25.85 44.86
N ASP A 282 43.55 -25.03 45.56
CA ASP A 282 43.05 -23.79 46.14
C ASP A 282 42.80 -22.71 45.08
N TRP A 283 43.58 -22.68 44.00
CA TRP A 283 43.34 -21.79 42.85
C TRP A 283 42.09 -22.18 42.05
N LEU A 284 41.81 -23.48 41.90
CA LEU A 284 40.60 -23.96 41.23
C LEU A 284 39.33 -23.83 42.08
N ASP A 285 39.44 -23.70 43.41
CA ASP A 285 38.27 -23.64 44.28
C ASP A 285 37.63 -22.24 44.24
N PRO A 286 36.41 -22.09 43.67
CA PRO A 286 35.77 -20.78 43.57
C PRO A 286 35.40 -20.15 44.93
N LEU A 287 35.44 -20.92 46.03
CA LEU A 287 35.19 -20.43 47.38
C LEU A 287 36.45 -19.90 48.07
N VAL A 288 37.63 -20.22 47.54
CA VAL A 288 38.92 -19.82 48.10
C VAL A 288 39.53 -18.75 47.20
N LYS A 289 39.86 -17.60 47.78
CA LYS A 289 40.62 -16.57 47.06
C LYS A 289 42.11 -16.92 47.11
N ALA A 290 42.54 -17.83 46.26
CA ALA A 290 43.96 -18.15 46.08
C ALA A 290 44.47 -17.58 44.75
N HIS A 291 45.71 -17.11 44.75
CA HIS A 291 46.40 -16.60 43.57
C HIS A 291 47.45 -17.63 43.15
N TRP A 292 47.54 -17.90 41.85
CA TRP A 292 48.60 -18.73 41.28
C TRP A 292 49.47 -17.86 40.38
N PRO A 293 50.60 -17.33 40.89
CA PRO A 293 51.43 -16.36 40.16
C PRO A 293 51.89 -16.83 38.77
N GLY A 294 52.17 -18.14 38.63
CA GLY A 294 52.62 -18.74 37.37
C GLY A 294 51.54 -18.89 36.30
N VAL A 295 50.25 -18.83 36.67
CA VAL A 295 49.10 -18.95 35.74
C VAL A 295 48.46 -17.58 35.57
N ASP A 296 48.16 -16.89 36.66
CA ASP A 296 47.47 -15.59 36.67
C ASP A 296 48.33 -14.46 36.06
N GLY A 297 49.67 -14.59 36.08
CA GLY A 297 50.60 -13.62 35.51
C GLY A 297 50.84 -13.75 34.01
N VAL A 298 50.35 -14.83 33.38
CA VAL A 298 50.51 -15.08 31.94
C VAL A 298 49.22 -14.65 31.26
N GLY A 299 49.24 -13.51 30.57
CA GLY A 299 48.06 -13.04 29.83
C GLY A 299 47.67 -14.03 28.72
N ASP A 300 46.37 -14.22 28.50
CA ASP A 300 45.82 -15.12 27.46
C ASP A 300 46.27 -14.78 26.03
N LYS A 301 46.78 -13.57 25.83
CA LYS A 301 47.28 -13.09 24.54
C LYS A 301 48.80 -13.07 24.59
N ASN A 302 49.43 -13.74 23.63
CA ASN A 302 50.87 -13.65 23.42
C ASN A 302 51.25 -12.17 23.16
N PRO A 303 52.04 -11.52 24.05
CA PRO A 303 52.44 -10.13 23.88
C PRO A 303 53.34 -9.88 22.66
N PHE A 304 53.84 -10.95 22.03
CA PHE A 304 54.71 -10.89 20.86
C PHE A 304 54.05 -11.29 19.55
N GLY A 305 52.74 -11.55 19.54
CA GLY A 305 51.89 -11.61 18.34
C GLY A 305 52.32 -12.60 17.24
N SER A 306 51.57 -13.68 17.08
CA SER A 306 51.05 -14.23 15.80
C SER A 306 50.13 -15.42 16.12
N PRO A 307 49.13 -15.71 15.26
CA PRO A 307 47.72 -16.00 15.60
C PRO A 307 47.42 -17.24 16.45
#